data_AF-A0A345RMS5-F1
#
_entry.id   AF-A0A345RMS5-F1
#
_cell.length_a   1.000
_cell.length_b   1.000
_cell.length_c   1.000
_cell.angle_alpha   90.00
_cell.angle_beta   90.00
_cell.angle_gamma   90.00
#
_symmetry.space_group_name_H-M   'P 1'
#
loop_
_entity.id
_entity.type
_entity.pdbx_description
1 polymer ?
#
loop_
_entity_poly.entity_id
_entity_poly.type
_entity_poly.pdbx_seq_one_letter_code
_entity_poly.pdbx_strand_id
1 'polypeptide(L)'
;MSIRSLNIAPRAGLGFGLLALMVFALGAFALLQMSNMRAQSDEVDKNWLPSVMAVGEMSQDMLRLRALTMRLLLNRDPQALDQNVAKLNELRSVLSEAQQRYDILIVLPEERALFDRFKVAEHKYLELQAQVMALSAQGKVEDAASILNTQMNPLADDIAATLKELVELNKHNANLATEAARLVFINSRVWVGVMIGITALITIGLALLLTRSIVVPLSQSLGVAEVVAGGDLTGDISIIGKDEPARLLHALKSMQHSLRDTIRQISESSSQLASASEELSCVTEDATRGLHQQSLEIEQAATAVNQMTAAVEEVASNAVATSEASRESDRIAQHGREQVQQTVSSIELLADDVTANATQVEDLAQKVYSISKVLEVIRSIAEQTNLLALNAAIEAARAGDAGRGFAVVADEVRALAHRTQQSTQEIEQMIGGIQQGTDSAVSSMQQSNVRARSTLELAKAAGVALEEIASAFTLINERNLVIASASEEQAAVAREVDRNLMNIRDLAMQTSAGANQTSAASQELSRLAVDLNNMVAKFSV
;
A
#
# COMPACT_ATOMS: atom_id res chain seq x y z
N MET A 1 46.44 -23.10 -20.83
CA MET A 1 44.98 -22.95 -20.67
C MET A 1 44.66 -23.06 -19.19
N SER A 2 44.05 -22.03 -18.59
CA SER A 2 43.62 -22.12 -17.19
C SER A 2 42.61 -23.26 -17.06
N ILE A 3 42.86 -24.20 -16.16
CA ILE A 3 41.97 -25.36 -15.86
C ILE A 3 40.54 -24.89 -15.52
N ARG A 4 40.32 -23.59 -15.25
CA ARG A 4 39.04 -22.97 -14.91
C ARG A 4 38.15 -22.56 -16.08
N SER A 5 38.46 -22.96 -17.30
CA SER A 5 37.57 -22.74 -18.46
C SER A 5 36.50 -23.83 -18.63
N LEU A 6 36.64 -24.96 -17.94
CA LEU A 6 35.71 -26.08 -17.95
C LEU A 6 34.87 -26.10 -16.67
N ASN A 7 33.67 -26.66 -16.75
CA ASN A 7 32.80 -26.91 -15.59
C ASN A 7 33.41 -27.94 -14.62
N ILE A 8 32.95 -27.99 -13.37
CA ILE A 8 33.48 -28.92 -12.33
C ILE A 8 33.34 -30.37 -12.79
N ALA A 9 32.17 -30.76 -13.31
CA ALA A 9 31.90 -32.13 -13.75
C ALA A 9 32.87 -32.65 -14.84
N PRO A 10 33.07 -31.98 -15.99
CA PRO A 10 34.02 -32.45 -17.00
C PRO A 10 35.48 -32.43 -16.52
N ARG A 11 35.86 -31.50 -15.62
CA ARG A 11 37.21 -31.48 -15.03
C ARG A 11 37.45 -32.66 -14.10
N ALA A 12 36.52 -32.92 -13.19
CA ALA A 12 36.58 -34.08 -12.31
C ALA A 12 36.54 -35.37 -13.13
N GLY A 13 35.69 -35.46 -14.15
CA GLY A 13 35.60 -36.60 -15.06
C GLY A 13 36.91 -36.90 -15.78
N LEU A 14 37.58 -35.88 -16.35
CA LEU A 14 38.91 -36.03 -16.95
C LEU A 14 39.96 -36.48 -15.93
N GLY A 15 39.91 -35.93 -14.72
CA GLY A 15 40.85 -36.27 -13.67
C GLY A 15 40.70 -37.73 -13.18
N PHE A 16 39.49 -38.13 -12.80
CA PHE A 16 39.20 -39.49 -12.39
C PHE A 16 39.35 -40.50 -13.53
N GLY A 17 39.02 -40.11 -14.77
CA GLY A 17 39.23 -40.94 -15.96
C GLY A 17 40.71 -41.27 -16.20
N LEU A 18 41.60 -40.28 -16.06
CA LEU A 18 43.04 -40.49 -16.16
C LEU A 18 43.56 -41.43 -15.06
N LEU A 19 43.09 -41.27 -13.81
CA LEU A 19 43.45 -42.16 -12.70
C LEU A 19 42.98 -43.59 -12.93
N ALA A 20 41.75 -43.79 -13.36
CA ALA A 20 41.22 -45.11 -13.68
C ALA A 20 42.07 -45.78 -14.77
N LEU A 21 42.39 -45.05 -15.84
CA LEU A 21 43.23 -45.55 -16.93
C LEU A 21 44.62 -45.96 -16.43
N MET A 22 45.24 -45.18 -15.53
CA MET A 22 46.53 -45.54 -14.94
C MET A 22 46.46 -46.80 -14.07
N VAL A 23 45.41 -46.96 -13.28
CA VAL A 23 45.21 -48.18 -12.46
C VAL A 23 45.02 -49.41 -13.36
N PHE A 24 44.24 -49.29 -14.44
CA PHE A 24 44.10 -50.35 -15.43
C PHE A 24 45.43 -50.69 -16.11
N ALA A 25 46.21 -49.68 -16.52
CA ALA A 25 47.52 -49.87 -17.13
C ALA A 25 48.50 -50.56 -16.17
N LEU A 26 48.53 -50.15 -14.89
CA LEU A 26 49.34 -50.79 -13.85
C LEU A 26 48.94 -52.25 -13.63
N GLY A 27 47.63 -52.53 -13.55
CA GLY A 27 47.12 -53.89 -13.39
C GLY A 27 47.48 -54.79 -14.57
N ALA A 28 47.30 -54.30 -15.80
CA ALA A 28 47.69 -55.03 -17.01
C ALA A 28 49.20 -55.29 -17.06
N PHE A 29 50.02 -54.29 -16.72
CA PHE A 29 51.47 -54.43 -16.67
C PHE A 29 51.93 -55.46 -15.62
N ALA A 30 51.33 -55.46 -14.43
CA ALA A 30 51.64 -56.44 -13.39
C ALA A 30 51.29 -57.88 -13.82
N LEU A 31 50.13 -58.08 -14.48
CA LEU A 31 49.73 -59.38 -15.01
C LEU A 31 50.70 -59.89 -16.09
N LEU A 32 51.16 -59.03 -16.99
CA LEU A 32 52.16 -59.40 -18.01
C LEU A 32 53.48 -59.86 -17.38
N GLN A 33 53.95 -59.17 -16.33
CA GLN A 33 55.17 -59.56 -15.63
C GLN A 33 55.03 -60.87 -14.86
N MET A 34 53.86 -61.14 -14.25
CA MET A 34 53.58 -62.45 -13.64
C MET A 34 53.59 -63.58 -14.67
N SER A 35 53.06 -63.33 -15.88
CA SER A 35 53.09 -64.30 -16.98
C SER A 35 54.52 -64.65 -17.41
N ASN A 36 55.38 -63.64 -17.55
CA ASN A 36 56.80 -63.85 -17.89
C ASN A 36 57.55 -64.63 -16.79
N MET A 37 57.27 -64.35 -15.52
CA MET A 37 57.86 -65.09 -14.40
C MET A 37 57.44 -66.56 -14.40
N ARG A 38 56.16 -66.84 -14.69
CA ARG A 38 55.64 -68.21 -14.78
C ARG A 38 56.35 -69.02 -15.87
N ALA A 39 56.59 -68.42 -17.04
CA ALA A 39 57.26 -69.10 -18.15
C ALA A 39 58.69 -69.58 -17.79
N GLN A 40 59.44 -68.79 -17.01
CA GLN A 40 60.79 -69.15 -16.56
C GLN A 40 60.77 -70.22 -15.46
N SER A 41 59.78 -70.19 -14.57
CA SER A 41 59.62 -71.22 -13.54
C SER A 41 59.22 -72.58 -14.12
N ASP A 42 58.42 -72.59 -15.19
CA ASP A 42 57.98 -73.80 -15.88
C ASP A 42 59.17 -74.59 -16.48
N GLU A 43 60.25 -73.91 -16.89
CA GLU A 43 61.44 -74.56 -17.45
C GLU A 43 62.17 -75.43 -16.40
N VAL A 44 62.26 -74.93 -15.16
CA VAL A 44 62.86 -75.68 -14.04
C VAL A 44 61.95 -76.84 -13.61
N ASP A 45 60.65 -76.58 -13.48
CA ASP A 45 59.66 -77.54 -12.97
C ASP A 45 59.39 -78.68 -13.95
N LYS A 46 59.28 -78.39 -15.25
CA LYS A 46 58.86 -79.37 -16.27
C LYS A 46 60.00 -80.02 -17.03
N ASN A 47 61.21 -79.43 -17.01
CA ASN A 47 62.35 -79.95 -17.77
C ASN A 47 63.53 -80.30 -16.87
N TRP A 48 64.20 -79.29 -16.29
CA TRP A 48 65.49 -79.50 -15.63
C TRP A 48 65.42 -80.41 -14.40
N LEU A 49 64.41 -80.25 -13.53
CA LEU A 49 64.26 -81.09 -12.34
C LEU A 49 63.91 -82.55 -12.70
N PRO A 50 62.92 -82.82 -13.57
CA PRO A 50 62.68 -84.16 -14.11
C PRO A 50 63.92 -84.79 -14.77
N SER A 51 64.73 -84.02 -15.52
CA SER A 51 65.96 -84.52 -16.15
C SER A 51 66.97 -85.02 -15.13
N VAL A 52 67.24 -84.23 -14.08
CA VAL A 52 68.15 -84.64 -12.98
C VAL A 52 67.63 -85.89 -12.28
N MET A 53 66.32 -85.98 -12.04
CA MET A 53 65.70 -87.15 -11.40
C MET A 53 65.81 -88.39 -12.27
N ALA A 54 65.50 -88.30 -13.57
CA ALA A 54 65.52 -89.43 -14.50
C ALA A 54 66.94 -90.00 -14.68
N VAL A 55 67.97 -89.14 -14.85
CA VAL A 55 69.36 -89.62 -14.91
C VAL A 55 69.82 -90.19 -13.57
N GLY A 56 69.35 -89.62 -12.45
CA GLY A 56 69.59 -90.15 -11.11
C GLY A 56 69.02 -91.57 -10.94
N GLU A 57 67.80 -91.81 -11.42
CA GLU A 57 67.18 -93.14 -11.47
C GLU A 57 68.00 -94.10 -12.33
N MET A 58 68.41 -93.70 -13.53
CA MET A 58 69.26 -94.51 -14.42
C MET A 58 70.58 -94.91 -13.75
N SER A 59 71.22 -93.97 -13.03
CA SER A 59 72.45 -94.23 -12.28
C SER A 59 72.22 -95.26 -11.17
N GLN A 60 71.12 -95.14 -10.43
CA GLN A 60 70.73 -96.08 -9.40
C GLN A 60 70.47 -97.48 -9.97
N ASP A 61 69.75 -97.57 -11.09
CA ASP A 61 69.39 -98.82 -11.73
C ASP A 61 70.61 -99.54 -12.31
N MET A 62 71.58 -98.79 -12.87
CA MET A 62 72.85 -99.36 -13.30
C MET A 62 73.70 -99.90 -12.14
N LEU A 63 73.74 -99.20 -11.00
CA LEU A 63 74.41 -99.71 -9.80
C LEU A 63 73.74 -100.99 -9.29
N ARG A 64 72.41 -101.07 -9.32
CA ARG A 64 71.65 -102.29 -8.95
C ARG A 64 71.91 -103.44 -9.92
N LEU A 65 71.91 -103.18 -11.23
CA LEU A 65 72.27 -104.18 -12.25
C LEU A 65 73.69 -104.71 -12.01
N ARG A 66 74.66 -103.83 -11.74
CA ARG A 66 76.04 -104.22 -11.39
C ARG A 66 76.08 -105.11 -10.15
N ALA A 67 75.41 -104.70 -9.07
CA ALA A 67 75.39 -105.45 -7.81
C ALA A 67 74.77 -106.84 -7.96
N LEU A 68 73.64 -106.96 -8.66
CA LEU A 68 72.99 -108.25 -8.90
C LEU A 68 73.80 -109.14 -9.84
N THR A 69 74.49 -108.57 -10.83
CA THR A 69 75.39 -109.33 -11.71
C THR A 69 76.55 -109.94 -10.92
N MET A 70 77.18 -109.19 -10.02
CA MET A 70 78.20 -109.74 -9.11
C MET A 70 77.62 -110.82 -8.18
N ARG A 71 76.37 -110.64 -7.73
CA ARG A 71 75.70 -111.60 -6.85
C ARG A 71 75.50 -112.97 -7.50
N LEU A 72 75.33 -113.02 -8.84
CA LEU A 72 75.29 -114.27 -9.60
C LEU A 72 76.59 -115.08 -9.50
N LEU A 73 77.72 -114.44 -9.18
CA LEU A 73 79.01 -115.12 -9.04
C LEU A 73 79.26 -115.61 -7.62
N LEU A 74 78.73 -114.89 -6.62
CA LEU A 74 78.98 -115.11 -5.20
C LEU A 74 77.99 -116.09 -4.55
N ASN A 75 76.69 -115.96 -4.84
CA ASN A 75 75.67 -116.81 -4.25
C ASN A 75 75.24 -117.89 -5.25
N ARG A 76 75.55 -119.15 -4.93
CA ARG A 76 75.33 -120.31 -5.80
C ARG A 76 74.09 -121.14 -5.45
N ASP A 77 73.27 -120.67 -4.51
CA ASP A 77 71.97 -121.27 -4.24
C ASP A 77 71.05 -121.16 -5.47
N PRO A 78 70.47 -122.27 -5.99
CA PRO A 78 69.67 -122.27 -7.22
C PRO A 78 68.46 -121.32 -7.16
N GLN A 79 67.77 -121.28 -6.02
CA GLN A 79 66.62 -120.41 -5.84
C GLN A 79 67.02 -118.93 -5.85
N ALA A 80 68.15 -118.60 -5.21
CA ALA A 80 68.71 -117.24 -5.25
C ALA A 80 69.21 -116.84 -6.64
N LEU A 81 69.77 -117.76 -7.43
CA LEU A 81 70.20 -117.50 -8.81
C LEU A 81 69.00 -117.14 -9.70
N ASP A 82 67.93 -117.93 -9.67
CA ASP A 82 66.71 -117.65 -10.45
C ASP A 82 66.07 -116.31 -10.05
N GLN A 83 66.01 -116.02 -8.75
CA GLN A 83 65.52 -114.72 -8.25
C GLN A 83 66.37 -113.55 -8.73
N ASN A 84 67.71 -113.67 -8.70
CA ASN A 84 68.60 -112.61 -9.17
C ASN A 84 68.49 -112.42 -10.69
N VAL A 85 68.33 -113.49 -11.46
CA VAL A 85 68.08 -113.42 -12.91
C VAL A 85 66.75 -112.73 -13.22
N ALA A 86 65.67 -113.10 -12.53
CA ALA A 86 64.37 -112.45 -12.69
C ALA A 86 64.45 -110.94 -12.38
N LYS A 87 65.14 -110.57 -11.30
CA LYS A 87 65.30 -109.17 -10.89
C LYS A 87 66.21 -108.36 -11.80
N LEU A 88 67.20 -108.99 -12.42
CA LEU A 88 68.01 -108.38 -13.48
C LEU A 88 67.17 -108.07 -14.72
N ASN A 89 66.28 -108.98 -15.12
CA ASN A 89 65.37 -108.76 -16.24
C ASN A 89 64.35 -107.65 -15.95
N GLU A 90 63.81 -107.60 -14.72
CA GLU A 90 62.94 -106.52 -14.26
C GLU A 90 63.66 -105.16 -14.32
N LEU A 91 64.88 -105.07 -13.76
CA LEU A 91 65.66 -103.83 -13.77
C LEU A 91 66.01 -103.35 -15.18
N ARG A 92 66.20 -104.25 -16.15
CA ARG A 92 66.38 -103.86 -17.56
C ARG A 92 65.15 -103.12 -18.10
N SER A 93 63.95 -103.57 -17.72
CA SER A 93 62.71 -102.89 -18.10
C SER A 93 62.59 -101.52 -17.43
N VAL A 94 62.85 -101.44 -16.12
CA VAL A 94 62.79 -100.19 -15.34
C VAL A 94 63.81 -99.16 -15.88
N LEU A 95 65.02 -99.60 -16.17
CA LEU A 95 66.06 -98.76 -16.74
C LEU A 95 65.66 -98.23 -18.13
N SER A 96 65.03 -99.06 -18.97
CA SER A 96 64.50 -98.62 -20.26
C SER A 96 63.39 -97.56 -20.13
N GLU A 97 62.53 -97.67 -19.12
CA GLU A 97 61.53 -96.62 -18.85
C GLU A 97 62.17 -95.31 -18.39
N ALA A 98 63.18 -95.38 -17.50
CA ALA A 98 63.91 -94.20 -17.07
C ALA A 98 64.64 -93.51 -18.24
N GLN A 99 65.21 -94.30 -19.16
CA GLN A 99 65.78 -93.79 -20.40
C GLN A 99 64.76 -93.10 -21.29
N GLN A 100 63.58 -93.68 -21.49
CA GLN A 100 62.52 -93.07 -22.32
C GLN A 100 62.02 -91.75 -21.72
N ARG A 101 61.86 -91.69 -20.39
CA ARG A 101 61.52 -90.46 -19.69
C ARG A 101 62.59 -89.40 -19.89
N TYR A 102 63.86 -89.79 -19.80
CA TYR A 102 64.95 -88.85 -20.00
C TYR A 102 65.07 -88.38 -21.45
N ASP A 103 64.86 -89.26 -22.43
CA ASP A 103 65.00 -89.00 -23.87
C ASP A 103 64.15 -87.81 -24.35
N ILE A 104 62.94 -87.67 -23.82
CA ILE A 104 61.99 -86.58 -24.13
C ILE A 104 62.31 -85.26 -23.40
N LEU A 105 63.15 -85.29 -22.37
CA LEU A 105 63.56 -84.12 -21.59
C LEU A 105 64.88 -83.53 -22.08
N ILE A 106 65.54 -84.19 -23.05
CA ILE A 106 66.80 -83.71 -23.58
C ILE A 106 66.56 -82.48 -24.46
N VAL A 107 67.06 -81.34 -24.01
CA VAL A 107 66.96 -80.05 -24.71
C VAL A 107 68.30 -79.54 -25.21
N LEU A 108 69.42 -80.07 -24.70
CA LEU A 108 70.77 -79.64 -25.08
C LEU A 108 71.44 -80.64 -26.05
N PRO A 109 72.21 -80.16 -27.05
CA PRO A 109 73.02 -81.02 -27.91
C PRO A 109 74.08 -81.82 -27.15
N GLU A 110 74.68 -81.24 -26.11
CA GLU A 110 75.70 -81.89 -25.27
C GLU A 110 75.10 -83.04 -24.44
N GLU A 111 73.88 -82.83 -23.96
CA GLU A 111 73.10 -83.81 -23.21
C GLU A 111 72.72 -85.01 -24.09
N ARG A 112 72.29 -84.74 -25.34
CA ARG A 112 72.04 -85.76 -26.36
C ARG A 112 73.28 -86.63 -26.60
N ALA A 113 74.44 -86.00 -26.80
CA ALA A 113 75.69 -86.71 -27.08
C ALA A 113 76.13 -87.63 -25.92
N LEU A 114 76.00 -87.16 -24.68
CA LEU A 114 76.31 -87.96 -23.49
C LEU A 114 75.30 -89.10 -23.28
N PHE A 115 74.02 -88.87 -23.52
CA PHE A 115 72.99 -89.92 -23.45
C PHE A 115 73.22 -91.01 -24.50
N ASP A 116 73.56 -90.64 -25.74
CA ASP A 116 73.87 -91.58 -26.80
C ASP A 116 75.13 -92.42 -26.46
N ARG A 117 76.17 -91.79 -25.90
CA ARG A 117 77.36 -92.51 -25.39
C ARG A 117 76.98 -93.50 -24.29
N PHE A 118 76.14 -93.09 -23.34
CA PHE A 118 75.62 -93.96 -22.30
C PHE A 118 74.87 -95.16 -22.90
N LYS A 119 73.95 -94.96 -23.86
CA LYS A 119 73.19 -96.05 -24.49
C LYS A 119 74.09 -97.05 -25.21
N VAL A 120 75.13 -96.58 -25.90
CA VAL A 120 76.12 -97.46 -26.57
C VAL A 120 76.88 -98.30 -25.55
N ALA A 121 77.37 -97.68 -24.48
CA ALA A 121 78.10 -98.37 -23.42
C ALA A 121 77.21 -99.36 -22.67
N GLU A 122 75.97 -98.98 -22.37
CA GLU A 122 74.98 -99.82 -21.71
C GLU A 122 74.58 -101.03 -22.56
N HIS A 123 74.30 -100.85 -23.86
CA HIS A 123 73.96 -101.97 -24.73
C HIS A 123 75.06 -103.05 -24.70
N LYS A 124 76.33 -102.62 -24.81
CA LYS A 124 77.48 -103.52 -24.69
C LYS A 124 77.60 -104.14 -23.30
N TYR A 125 77.24 -103.42 -22.24
CA TYR A 125 77.23 -103.93 -20.87
C TYR A 125 76.16 -105.01 -20.69
N LEU A 126 74.97 -104.83 -21.25
CA LEU A 126 73.87 -105.79 -21.18
C LEU A 126 74.14 -107.05 -22.01
N GLU A 127 74.83 -106.93 -23.15
CA GLU A 127 75.32 -108.08 -23.93
C GLU A 127 76.31 -108.93 -23.13
N LEU A 128 77.32 -108.29 -22.52
CA LEU A 128 78.29 -108.99 -21.67
C LEU A 128 77.61 -109.58 -20.42
N GLN A 129 76.65 -108.87 -19.84
CA GLN A 129 75.85 -109.37 -18.72
C GLN A 129 75.09 -110.66 -19.10
N ALA A 130 74.50 -110.72 -20.30
CA ALA A 130 73.83 -111.92 -20.78
C ALA A 130 74.81 -113.10 -20.93
N GLN A 131 76.04 -112.85 -21.38
CA GLN A 131 77.10 -113.88 -21.43
C GLN A 131 77.49 -114.35 -20.02
N VAL A 132 77.65 -113.43 -19.06
CA VAL A 132 77.94 -113.75 -17.65
C VAL A 132 76.80 -114.56 -17.03
N MET A 133 75.54 -114.23 -17.32
CA MET A 133 74.38 -115.00 -16.87
C MET A 133 74.41 -116.43 -17.43
N ALA A 134 74.70 -116.60 -18.72
CA ALA A 134 74.78 -117.91 -19.37
C ALA A 134 75.94 -118.77 -18.83
N LEU A 135 77.12 -118.19 -18.65
CA LEU A 135 78.29 -118.87 -18.06
C LEU A 135 78.05 -119.23 -16.59
N SER A 136 77.40 -118.34 -15.84
CA SER A 136 77.04 -118.59 -14.44
C SER A 136 76.04 -119.74 -14.30
N ALA A 137 75.04 -119.82 -15.18
CA ALA A 137 74.06 -120.93 -15.23
C ALA A 137 74.72 -122.28 -15.60
N GLN A 138 75.78 -122.25 -16.40
CA GLN A 138 76.59 -123.44 -16.75
C GLN A 138 77.62 -123.81 -15.66
N GLY A 139 77.66 -123.10 -14.53
CA GLY A 139 78.63 -123.33 -13.45
C GLY A 139 80.06 -122.87 -13.76
N LYS A 140 80.30 -122.18 -14.89
CA LYS A 140 81.62 -121.66 -15.32
C LYS A 140 81.92 -120.31 -14.66
N VAL A 141 82.13 -120.35 -13.33
CA VAL A 141 82.29 -119.17 -12.48
C VAL A 141 83.51 -118.33 -12.85
N GLU A 142 84.64 -118.98 -13.12
CA GLU A 142 85.92 -118.31 -13.38
C GLU A 142 85.90 -117.55 -14.71
N ASP A 143 85.33 -118.15 -15.76
CA ASP A 143 85.13 -117.50 -17.06
C ASP A 143 84.20 -116.28 -16.93
N ALA A 144 83.12 -116.43 -16.18
CA ALA A 144 82.17 -115.35 -15.92
C ALA A 144 82.79 -114.22 -15.09
N ALA A 145 83.63 -114.54 -14.11
CA ALA A 145 84.38 -113.56 -13.31
C ALA A 145 85.44 -112.83 -14.14
N SER A 146 86.09 -113.51 -15.09
CA SER A 146 87.03 -112.90 -16.02
C SER A 146 86.35 -111.84 -16.89
N ILE A 147 85.20 -112.15 -17.51
CA ILE A 147 84.42 -111.18 -18.29
C ILE A 147 83.97 -110.00 -17.42
N LEU A 148 83.48 -110.28 -16.21
CA LEU A 148 83.05 -109.23 -15.28
C LEU A 148 84.21 -108.28 -14.95
N ASN A 149 85.38 -108.81 -14.58
CA ASN A 149 86.50 -108.02 -14.12
C ASN A 149 87.24 -107.27 -15.24
N THR A 150 87.42 -107.91 -16.41
CA THR A 150 88.25 -107.35 -17.49
C THR A 150 87.45 -106.51 -18.49
N GLN A 151 86.17 -106.82 -18.71
CA GLN A 151 85.36 -106.15 -19.74
C GLN A 151 84.19 -105.37 -19.15
N MET A 152 83.44 -105.93 -18.20
CA MET A 152 82.25 -105.26 -17.66
C MET A 152 82.57 -104.15 -16.66
N ASN A 153 83.57 -104.32 -15.79
CA ASN A 153 83.93 -103.30 -14.80
C ASN A 153 84.38 -101.97 -15.44
N PRO A 154 85.30 -101.94 -16.42
CA PRO A 154 85.66 -100.70 -17.12
C PRO A 154 84.46 -100.02 -17.78
N LEU A 155 83.55 -100.82 -18.35
CA LEU A 155 82.35 -100.33 -19.01
C LEU A 155 81.32 -99.77 -18.01
N ALA A 156 81.17 -100.40 -16.84
CA ALA A 156 80.35 -99.88 -15.75
C ALA A 156 80.90 -98.56 -15.19
N ASP A 157 82.22 -98.44 -15.10
CA ASP A 157 82.87 -97.20 -14.63
C ASP A 157 82.70 -96.07 -15.66
N ASP A 158 82.78 -96.36 -16.97
CA ASP A 158 82.48 -95.41 -18.06
C ASP A 158 81.01 -94.96 -18.06
N ILE A 159 80.09 -95.90 -17.84
CA ILE A 159 78.65 -95.61 -17.72
C ILE A 159 78.39 -94.74 -16.49
N ALA A 160 78.97 -95.08 -15.34
CA ALA A 160 78.81 -94.29 -14.12
C ALA A 160 79.38 -92.88 -14.29
N ALA A 161 80.53 -92.73 -14.96
CA ALA A 161 81.10 -91.43 -15.30
C ALA A 161 80.19 -90.63 -16.23
N THR A 162 79.68 -91.24 -17.31
CA THR A 162 78.79 -90.59 -18.28
C THR A 162 77.47 -90.14 -17.63
N LEU A 163 76.85 -91.00 -16.81
CA LEU A 163 75.64 -90.63 -16.06
C LEU A 163 75.90 -89.52 -15.05
N LYS A 164 77.07 -89.52 -14.40
CA LYS A 164 77.46 -88.42 -13.49
C LYS A 164 77.63 -87.10 -14.26
N GLU A 165 78.26 -87.13 -15.43
CA GLU A 165 78.39 -85.95 -16.31
C GLU A 165 77.00 -85.42 -16.72
N LEU A 166 76.06 -86.30 -17.09
CA LEU A 166 74.68 -85.92 -17.41
C LEU A 166 73.94 -85.27 -16.23
N VAL A 167 74.08 -85.83 -15.01
CA VAL A 167 73.50 -85.25 -13.80
C VAL A 167 74.08 -83.87 -13.52
N GLU A 168 75.40 -83.71 -13.59
CA GLU A 168 76.05 -82.42 -13.30
C GLU A 168 75.74 -81.37 -14.37
N LEU A 169 75.66 -81.75 -15.65
CA LEU A 169 75.22 -80.86 -16.74
C LEU A 169 73.79 -80.37 -16.52
N ASN A 170 72.86 -81.26 -16.18
CA ASN A 170 71.48 -80.90 -15.90
C ASN A 170 71.33 -80.05 -14.64
N LYS A 171 72.05 -80.38 -13.56
CA LYS A 171 72.08 -79.54 -12.35
C LYS A 171 72.62 -78.15 -12.62
N HIS A 172 73.67 -78.02 -13.42
CA HIS A 172 74.25 -76.73 -13.77
C HIS A 172 73.24 -75.85 -14.51
N ASN A 173 72.57 -76.41 -15.52
CA ASN A 173 71.54 -75.68 -16.28
C ASN A 173 70.27 -75.40 -15.46
N ALA A 174 69.86 -76.31 -14.57
CA ALA A 174 68.79 -76.06 -13.60
C ALA A 174 69.08 -74.84 -12.71
N ASN A 175 70.33 -74.71 -12.25
CA ASN A 175 70.77 -73.56 -11.46
C ASN A 175 70.78 -72.27 -12.28
N LEU A 176 71.27 -72.31 -13.53
CA LEU A 176 71.22 -71.14 -14.43
C LEU A 176 69.78 -70.69 -14.70
N ALA A 177 68.86 -71.62 -14.97
CA ALA A 177 67.44 -71.32 -15.16
C ALA A 177 66.80 -70.74 -13.87
N THR A 178 67.18 -71.25 -12.70
CA THR A 178 66.74 -70.70 -11.39
C THR A 178 67.26 -69.28 -11.17
N GLU A 179 68.51 -68.99 -11.53
CA GLU A 179 69.09 -67.64 -11.46
C GLU A 179 68.41 -66.68 -12.45
N ALA A 180 68.14 -67.12 -13.69
CA ALA A 180 67.40 -66.36 -14.68
C ALA A 180 65.99 -66.01 -14.18
N ALA A 181 65.25 -66.98 -13.63
CA ALA A 181 63.93 -66.75 -13.02
C ALA A 181 63.99 -65.74 -11.87
N ARG A 182 65.04 -65.81 -11.03
CA ARG A 182 65.25 -64.86 -9.92
C ARG A 182 65.51 -63.43 -10.42
N LEU A 183 66.30 -63.27 -11.49
CA LEU A 183 66.56 -61.95 -12.09
C LEU A 183 65.27 -61.35 -12.68
N VAL A 184 64.46 -62.15 -13.37
CA VAL A 184 63.15 -61.71 -13.90
C VAL A 184 62.23 -61.28 -12.76
N PHE A 185 62.21 -61.98 -11.63
CA PHE A 185 61.43 -61.60 -10.46
C PHE A 185 61.87 -60.25 -9.86
N ILE A 186 63.18 -60.06 -9.66
CA ILE A 186 63.72 -58.81 -9.10
C ILE A 186 63.42 -57.63 -10.03
N ASN A 187 63.67 -57.76 -11.33
CA ASN A 187 63.36 -56.72 -12.31
C ASN A 187 61.87 -56.41 -12.37
N SER A 188 61.02 -57.43 -12.33
CA SER A 188 59.56 -57.26 -12.29
C SER A 188 59.12 -56.48 -11.05
N ARG A 189 59.67 -56.79 -9.87
CA ARG A 189 59.36 -56.08 -8.62
C ARG A 189 59.77 -54.60 -8.68
N VAL A 190 60.95 -54.29 -9.22
CA VAL A 190 61.43 -52.91 -9.36
C VAL A 190 60.52 -52.12 -10.30
N TRP A 191 60.21 -52.65 -11.49
CA TRP A 191 59.35 -51.96 -12.46
C TRP A 191 57.92 -51.75 -11.97
N VAL A 192 57.33 -52.74 -11.30
CA VAL A 192 56.01 -52.58 -10.65
C VAL A 192 56.08 -51.50 -9.56
N GLY A 193 57.13 -51.47 -8.74
CA GLY A 193 57.35 -50.44 -7.72
C GLY A 193 57.48 -49.03 -8.29
N VAL A 194 58.24 -48.86 -9.39
CA VAL A 194 58.38 -47.57 -10.09
C VAL A 194 57.03 -47.09 -10.63
N MET A 195 56.26 -47.97 -11.27
CA MET A 195 54.94 -47.61 -11.78
C MET A 195 53.97 -47.22 -10.67
N ILE A 196 53.97 -47.92 -9.53
CA ILE A 196 53.19 -47.52 -8.34
C ILE A 196 53.58 -46.11 -7.89
N GLY A 197 54.89 -45.81 -7.80
CA GLY A 197 55.39 -44.49 -7.40
C GLY A 197 54.95 -43.37 -8.35
N ILE A 198 55.04 -43.59 -9.66
CA ILE A 198 54.60 -42.61 -10.68
C ILE A 198 53.09 -42.39 -10.59
N THR A 199 52.29 -43.45 -10.51
CA THR A 199 50.83 -43.33 -10.36
C THR A 199 50.46 -42.58 -9.09
N ALA A 200 51.13 -42.85 -7.96
CA ALA A 200 50.89 -42.14 -6.70
C ALA A 200 51.22 -40.63 -6.80
N LEU A 201 52.37 -40.27 -7.38
CA LEU A 201 52.75 -38.87 -7.57
C LEU A 201 51.77 -38.09 -8.45
N ILE A 202 51.34 -38.69 -9.56
CA ILE A 202 50.36 -38.07 -10.46
C ILE A 202 49.01 -37.94 -9.76
N THR A 203 48.59 -38.94 -8.98
CA THR A 203 47.36 -38.89 -8.18
C THR A 203 47.37 -37.75 -7.17
N ILE A 204 48.47 -37.58 -6.42
CA ILE A 204 48.61 -36.49 -5.45
C ILE A 204 48.60 -35.13 -6.17
N GLY A 205 49.35 -34.99 -7.27
CA GLY A 205 49.40 -33.76 -8.04
C GLY A 205 48.02 -33.36 -8.59
N LEU A 206 47.29 -34.30 -9.15
CA LEU A 206 45.95 -34.09 -9.69
C LEU A 206 44.94 -33.75 -8.59
N ALA A 207 45.03 -34.41 -7.43
CA ALA A 207 44.20 -34.13 -6.26
C ALA A 207 44.42 -32.70 -5.74
N LEU A 208 45.68 -32.26 -5.63
CA LEU A 208 46.01 -30.89 -5.21
C LEU A 208 45.52 -29.85 -6.22
N LEU A 209 45.68 -30.10 -7.52
CA LEU A 209 45.20 -29.20 -8.57
C LEU A 209 43.67 -29.07 -8.58
N LEU A 210 42.93 -30.19 -8.49
CA LEU A 210 41.47 -30.18 -8.42
C LEU A 210 40.98 -29.50 -7.14
N THR A 211 41.58 -29.80 -6.00
CA THR A 211 41.24 -29.18 -4.71
C THR A 211 41.42 -27.67 -4.77
N ARG A 212 42.59 -27.19 -5.23
CA ARG A 212 42.86 -25.75 -5.33
C ARG A 212 41.98 -25.06 -6.38
N SER A 213 41.62 -25.75 -7.46
CA SER A 213 40.75 -25.23 -8.53
C SER A 213 39.27 -25.13 -8.13
N ILE A 214 38.80 -25.90 -7.15
CA ILE A 214 37.39 -25.96 -6.75
C ILE A 214 37.17 -25.26 -5.41
N VAL A 215 37.98 -25.60 -4.41
CA VAL A 215 37.78 -25.14 -3.03
C VAL A 215 38.04 -23.64 -2.89
N VAL A 216 39.11 -23.11 -3.49
CA VAL A 216 39.48 -21.68 -3.34
C VAL A 216 38.42 -20.74 -3.96
N PRO A 217 37.91 -20.97 -5.19
CA PRO A 217 36.84 -20.13 -5.72
C PRO A 217 35.53 -20.25 -4.94
N LEU A 218 35.19 -21.45 -4.43
CA LEU A 218 34.00 -21.63 -3.60
C LEU A 218 34.11 -20.91 -2.26
N SER A 219 35.29 -20.91 -1.61
CA SER A 219 35.51 -20.15 -0.38
C SER A 219 35.42 -18.64 -0.62
N GLN A 220 35.82 -18.15 -1.81
CA GLN A 220 35.62 -16.75 -2.18
C GLN A 220 34.14 -16.41 -2.34
N SER A 221 33.36 -17.26 -3.01
CA SER A 221 31.91 -17.09 -3.12
C SER A 221 31.22 -17.10 -1.75
N LEU A 222 31.67 -17.97 -0.84
CA LEU A 222 31.16 -18.02 0.53
C LEU A 222 31.46 -16.72 1.28
N GLY A 223 32.69 -16.20 1.21
CA GLY A 223 33.05 -14.94 1.86
C GLY A 223 32.24 -13.75 1.35
N VAL A 224 31.97 -13.69 0.04
CA VAL A 224 31.08 -12.67 -0.54
C VAL A 224 29.65 -12.81 0.02
N ALA A 225 29.14 -14.04 0.09
CA ALA A 225 27.81 -14.29 0.63
C ALA A 225 27.70 -13.92 2.13
N GLU A 226 28.74 -14.19 2.93
CA GLU A 226 28.82 -13.80 4.35
C GLU A 226 28.84 -12.28 4.53
N VAL A 227 29.61 -11.55 3.70
CA VAL A 227 29.67 -10.07 3.73
C VAL A 227 28.30 -9.47 3.37
N VAL A 228 27.67 -9.96 2.30
CA VAL A 228 26.32 -9.53 1.89
C VAL A 228 25.27 -9.86 2.95
N ALA A 229 25.34 -11.04 3.57
CA ALA A 229 24.44 -11.44 4.66
C ALA A 229 24.67 -10.61 5.94
N GLY A 230 25.90 -10.15 6.17
CA GLY A 230 26.25 -9.22 7.24
C GLY A 230 25.77 -7.77 7.00
N GLY A 231 25.21 -7.48 5.82
CA GLY A 231 24.66 -6.17 5.47
C GLY A 231 25.64 -5.21 4.81
N ASP A 232 26.87 -5.64 4.51
CA ASP A 232 27.83 -4.82 3.75
C ASP A 232 27.70 -5.11 2.25
N LEU A 233 27.22 -4.12 1.51
CA LEU A 233 27.01 -4.15 0.06
C LEU A 233 28.00 -3.26 -0.69
N THR A 234 29.01 -2.71 -0.02
CA THR A 234 29.94 -1.74 -0.60
C THR A 234 31.05 -2.39 -1.44
N GLY A 235 31.47 -3.61 -1.08
CA GLY A 235 32.59 -4.31 -1.71
C GLY A 235 32.34 -4.71 -3.16
N ASP A 236 33.35 -4.53 -4.03
CA ASP A 236 33.27 -4.99 -5.43
C ASP A 236 33.55 -6.50 -5.54
N ILE A 237 32.62 -7.21 -6.17
CA ILE A 237 32.76 -8.64 -6.45
C ILE A 237 33.53 -8.80 -7.76
N SER A 238 34.80 -9.16 -7.65
CA SER A 238 35.65 -9.51 -8.80
C SER A 238 35.36 -10.94 -9.28
N ILE A 239 35.10 -11.11 -10.56
CA ILE A 239 34.72 -12.40 -11.14
C ILE A 239 35.87 -12.91 -12.01
N ILE A 240 36.40 -14.08 -11.65
CA ILE A 240 37.49 -14.73 -12.38
C ILE A 240 37.05 -16.14 -12.78
N GLY A 241 37.14 -16.48 -14.06
CA GLY A 241 36.78 -17.80 -14.60
C GLY A 241 35.45 -17.79 -15.36
N LYS A 242 35.07 -18.95 -15.91
CA LYS A 242 33.79 -19.16 -16.61
C LYS A 242 33.05 -20.41 -16.11
N ASP A 243 33.52 -20.98 -15.00
CA ASP A 243 33.00 -22.19 -14.38
C ASP A 243 31.88 -21.90 -13.37
N GLU A 244 31.32 -22.94 -12.75
CA GLU A 244 30.18 -22.82 -11.83
C GLU A 244 30.43 -21.87 -10.64
N PRO A 245 31.61 -21.86 -9.98
CA PRO A 245 31.91 -20.85 -8.96
C PRO A 245 31.92 -19.41 -9.51
N ALA A 246 32.39 -19.20 -10.75
CA ALA A 246 32.33 -17.88 -11.38
C ALA A 246 30.89 -17.47 -11.70
N ARG A 247 30.02 -18.41 -12.11
CA ARG A 247 28.58 -18.18 -12.28
C ARG A 247 27.89 -17.85 -10.95
N LEU A 248 28.28 -18.50 -9.86
CA LEU A 248 27.80 -18.20 -8.51
C LEU A 248 28.20 -16.78 -8.10
N LEU A 249 29.44 -16.36 -8.33
CA LEU A 249 29.88 -14.97 -8.10
C LEU A 249 29.09 -13.96 -8.95
N HIS A 250 28.76 -14.27 -10.21
CA HIS A 250 27.88 -13.44 -11.03
C HIS A 250 26.50 -13.27 -10.39
N ALA A 251 25.87 -14.36 -9.93
CA ALA A 251 24.56 -14.31 -9.28
C ALA A 251 24.61 -13.51 -7.97
N LEU A 252 25.66 -13.70 -7.15
CA LEU A 252 25.89 -12.91 -5.93
C LEU A 252 26.08 -11.42 -6.24
N LYS A 253 26.79 -11.07 -7.33
CA LYS A 253 26.96 -9.68 -7.77
C LYS A 253 25.64 -9.04 -8.18
N SER A 254 24.82 -9.74 -8.96
CA SER A 254 23.47 -9.26 -9.31
C SER A 254 22.59 -9.11 -8.07
N MET A 255 22.62 -10.06 -7.14
CA MET A 255 21.89 -9.98 -5.88
C MET A 255 22.33 -8.78 -5.03
N GLN A 256 23.64 -8.56 -4.88
CA GLN A 256 24.18 -7.39 -4.19
C GLN A 256 23.68 -6.09 -4.82
N HIS A 257 23.72 -5.95 -6.15
CA HIS A 257 23.23 -4.76 -6.84
C HIS A 257 21.74 -4.52 -6.60
N SER A 258 20.91 -5.55 -6.77
CA SER A 258 19.46 -5.44 -6.51
C SER A 258 19.15 -5.08 -5.06
N LEU A 259 19.91 -5.62 -4.09
CA LEU A 259 19.77 -5.24 -2.68
C LEU A 259 20.16 -3.77 -2.46
N ARG A 260 21.27 -3.29 -3.04
CA ARG A 260 21.68 -1.87 -2.94
C ARG A 260 20.61 -0.94 -3.49
N ASP A 261 20.10 -1.23 -4.68
CA ASP A 261 19.06 -0.42 -5.32
C ASP A 261 17.78 -0.40 -4.46
N THR A 262 17.36 -1.56 -3.95
CA THR A 262 16.17 -1.69 -3.09
C THR A 262 16.35 -0.89 -1.80
N ILE A 263 17.50 -1.03 -1.14
CA ILE A 263 17.83 -0.29 0.08
C ILE A 263 17.83 1.22 -0.16
N ARG A 264 18.44 1.68 -1.26
CA ARG A 264 18.45 3.09 -1.65
C ARG A 264 17.03 3.63 -1.88
N GLN A 265 16.20 2.88 -2.59
CA GLN A 265 14.82 3.27 -2.86
C GLN A 265 13.96 3.31 -1.58
N ILE A 266 14.17 2.39 -0.63
CA ILE A 266 13.49 2.43 0.67
C ILE A 266 13.95 3.65 1.48
N SER A 267 15.26 3.95 1.49
CA SER A 267 15.79 5.14 2.18
C SER A 267 15.19 6.43 1.63
N GLU A 268 15.13 6.58 0.30
CA GLU A 268 14.54 7.74 -0.36
C GLU A 268 13.03 7.86 -0.08
N SER A 269 12.30 6.75 -0.20
CA SER A 269 10.85 6.70 0.09
C SER A 269 10.55 7.02 1.55
N SER A 270 11.40 6.56 2.48
CA SER A 270 11.27 6.85 3.91
C SER A 270 11.54 8.33 4.19
N SER A 271 12.55 8.93 3.56
CA SER A 271 12.78 10.38 3.67
C SER A 271 11.59 11.18 3.14
N GLN A 272 11.01 10.78 2.00
CA GLN A 272 9.84 11.44 1.43
C GLN A 272 8.60 11.28 2.34
N LEU A 273 8.41 10.11 2.94
CA LEU A 273 7.33 9.86 3.89
C LEU A 273 7.48 10.73 5.15
N ALA A 274 8.69 10.89 5.66
CA ALA A 274 8.97 11.78 6.80
C ALA A 274 8.61 13.23 6.48
N SER A 275 9.08 13.76 5.34
CA SER A 275 8.76 15.13 4.91
C SER A 275 7.25 15.34 4.68
N ALA A 276 6.58 14.40 4.01
CA ALA A 276 5.12 14.47 3.80
C ALA A 276 4.34 14.42 5.12
N SER A 277 4.84 13.67 6.11
CA SER A 277 4.24 13.59 7.44
C SER A 277 4.39 14.90 8.22
N GLU A 278 5.56 15.56 8.14
CA GLU A 278 5.77 16.90 8.71
C GLU A 278 4.86 17.95 8.04
N GLU A 279 4.74 17.92 6.72
CA GLU A 279 3.84 18.80 5.98
C GLU A 279 2.37 18.60 6.39
N LEU A 280 1.93 17.35 6.49
CA LEU A 280 0.59 17.02 7.00
C LEU A 280 0.40 17.52 8.44
N SER A 281 1.40 17.38 9.31
CA SER A 281 1.32 17.88 10.68
C SER A 281 1.15 19.39 10.71
N CYS A 282 1.91 20.13 9.90
CA CYS A 282 1.80 21.59 9.77
C CYS A 282 0.42 22.02 9.27
N VAL A 283 -0.06 21.41 8.18
CA VAL A 283 -1.40 21.70 7.61
C VAL A 283 -2.51 21.40 8.62
N THR A 284 -2.36 20.33 9.40
CA THR A 284 -3.33 19.95 10.42
C THR A 284 -3.34 20.92 11.61
N GLU A 285 -2.18 21.42 12.01
CA GLU A 285 -2.07 22.44 13.05
C GLU A 285 -2.73 23.76 12.62
N ASP A 286 -2.49 24.19 11.38
CA ASP A 286 -3.15 25.37 10.81
C ASP A 286 -4.67 25.17 10.68
N ALA A 287 -5.13 23.98 10.27
CA ALA A 287 -6.56 23.64 10.25
C ALA A 287 -7.18 23.71 11.66
N THR A 288 -6.47 23.22 12.67
CA THR A 288 -6.92 23.27 14.07
C THR A 288 -7.05 24.72 14.56
N ARG A 289 -6.09 25.59 14.20
CA ARG A 289 -6.15 27.03 14.50
C ARG A 289 -7.35 27.69 13.80
N GLY A 290 -7.57 27.36 12.52
CA GLY A 290 -8.71 27.85 11.74
C GLY A 290 -10.06 27.44 12.33
N LEU A 291 -10.19 26.19 12.79
CA LEU A 291 -11.41 25.71 13.47
C LEU A 291 -11.66 26.44 14.79
N HIS A 292 -10.62 26.80 15.53
CA HIS A 292 -10.77 27.58 16.76
C HIS A 292 -11.32 28.99 16.47
N GLN A 293 -10.79 29.65 15.44
CA GLN A 293 -11.30 30.93 14.98
C GLN A 293 -12.76 30.82 14.47
N GLN A 294 -13.06 29.79 13.68
CA GLN A 294 -14.40 29.53 13.18
C GLN A 294 -15.40 29.32 14.34
N SER A 295 -15.00 28.61 15.40
CA SER A 295 -15.84 28.44 16.60
C SER A 295 -16.20 29.77 17.25
N LEU A 296 -15.23 30.69 17.35
CA LEU A 296 -15.45 32.04 17.88
C LEU A 296 -16.41 32.86 17.01
N GLU A 297 -16.25 32.79 15.70
CA GLU A 297 -17.15 33.48 14.75
C GLU A 297 -18.58 32.93 14.82
N ILE A 298 -18.75 31.60 15.00
CA ILE A 298 -20.06 30.98 15.18
C ILE A 298 -20.72 31.42 16.48
N GLU A 299 -19.98 31.51 17.59
CA GLU A 299 -20.53 32.01 18.87
C GLU A 299 -21.00 33.47 18.75
N GLN A 300 -20.24 34.31 18.05
CA GLN A 300 -20.64 35.69 17.77
C GLN A 300 -21.88 35.75 16.87
N ALA A 301 -21.93 34.92 15.81
CA ALA A 301 -23.09 34.84 14.93
C ALA A 301 -24.35 34.37 15.68
N ALA A 302 -24.23 33.38 16.56
CA ALA A 302 -25.34 32.89 17.38
C ALA A 302 -25.85 33.98 18.34
N THR A 303 -24.94 34.77 18.91
CA THR A 303 -25.31 35.93 19.73
C THR A 303 -26.06 36.98 18.91
N ALA A 304 -25.58 37.30 17.71
CA ALA A 304 -26.22 38.26 16.81
C ALA A 304 -27.61 37.80 16.35
N VAL A 305 -27.77 36.51 16.06
CA VAL A 305 -29.07 35.93 15.67
C VAL A 305 -30.06 35.99 16.84
N ASN A 306 -29.63 35.68 18.07
CA ASN A 306 -30.48 35.82 19.26
C ASN A 306 -30.93 37.28 19.47
N GLN A 307 -30.02 38.25 19.31
CA GLN A 307 -30.36 39.67 19.38
C GLN A 307 -31.33 40.09 18.26
N MET A 308 -31.13 39.56 17.05
CA MET A 308 -32.01 39.80 15.91
C MET A 308 -33.41 39.23 16.15
N THR A 309 -33.54 38.02 16.68
CA THR A 309 -34.84 37.43 17.04
C THR A 309 -35.58 38.29 18.04
N ALA A 310 -34.92 38.74 19.11
CA ALA A 310 -35.53 39.62 20.11
C ALA A 310 -35.99 40.96 19.49
N ALA A 311 -35.16 41.58 18.64
CA ALA A 311 -35.51 42.83 17.96
C ALA A 311 -36.71 42.66 17.01
N VAL A 312 -36.78 41.54 16.28
CA VAL A 312 -37.90 41.23 15.37
C VAL A 312 -39.20 40.98 16.14
N GLU A 313 -39.15 40.28 17.28
CA GLU A 313 -40.31 40.10 18.17
C GLU A 313 -40.80 41.44 18.72
N GLU A 314 -39.90 42.35 19.06
CA GLU A 314 -40.24 43.71 19.49
C GLU A 314 -40.90 44.51 18.36
N VAL A 315 -40.42 44.41 17.12
CA VAL A 315 -41.05 45.05 15.94
C VAL A 315 -42.46 44.50 15.70
N ALA A 316 -42.64 43.18 15.79
CA ALA A 316 -43.96 42.56 15.66
C ALA A 316 -44.94 43.08 16.74
N SER A 317 -44.49 43.12 18.00
CA SER A 317 -45.28 43.64 19.13
C SER A 317 -45.64 45.11 18.94
N ASN A 318 -44.69 45.94 18.48
CA ASN A 318 -44.91 47.35 18.21
C ASN A 318 -45.90 47.56 17.05
N ALA A 319 -45.83 46.73 16.00
CA ALA A 319 -46.78 46.79 14.89
C ALA A 319 -48.21 46.47 15.35
N VAL A 320 -48.40 45.46 16.20
CA VAL A 320 -49.70 45.14 16.80
C VAL A 320 -50.22 46.29 17.67
N ALA A 321 -49.38 46.82 18.57
CA ALA A 321 -49.77 47.96 19.41
C ALA A 321 -50.13 49.21 18.59
N THR A 322 -49.41 49.47 17.50
CA THR A 322 -49.69 50.59 16.58
C THR A 322 -50.97 50.36 15.78
N SER A 323 -51.28 49.11 15.39
CA SER A 323 -52.56 48.73 14.78
C SER A 323 -53.74 48.99 15.72
N GLU A 324 -53.63 48.61 17.00
CA GLU A 324 -54.65 48.90 18.02
C GLU A 324 -54.86 50.41 18.22
N ALA A 325 -53.77 51.17 18.34
CA ALA A 325 -53.83 52.63 18.47
C ALA A 325 -54.45 53.31 17.24
N SER A 326 -54.17 52.78 16.03
CA SER A 326 -54.75 53.28 14.77
C SER A 326 -56.25 53.00 14.71
N ARG A 327 -56.70 51.81 15.13
CA ARG A 327 -58.14 51.47 15.21
C ARG A 327 -58.90 52.37 16.19
N GLU A 328 -58.30 52.66 17.34
CA GLU A 328 -58.93 53.58 18.30
C GLU A 328 -58.96 55.01 17.77
N SER A 329 -57.89 55.46 17.09
CA SER A 329 -57.85 56.79 16.48
C SER A 329 -58.83 56.96 15.33
N ASP A 330 -59.02 55.91 14.50
CA ASP A 330 -60.06 55.84 13.47
C ASP A 330 -61.46 55.99 14.09
N ARG A 331 -61.74 55.25 15.18
CA ARG A 331 -63.00 55.36 15.95
C ARG A 331 -63.24 56.78 16.47
N ILE A 332 -62.21 57.43 17.00
CA ILE A 332 -62.28 58.82 17.49
C ILE A 332 -62.53 59.79 16.34
N ALA A 333 -61.86 59.62 15.19
CA ALA A 333 -62.07 60.45 14.00
C ALA A 333 -63.49 60.30 13.44
N GLN A 334 -63.99 59.07 13.37
CA GLN A 334 -65.37 58.75 12.95
C GLN A 334 -66.40 59.44 13.86
N HIS A 335 -66.22 59.36 15.19
CA HIS A 335 -67.09 60.02 16.16
C HIS A 335 -66.99 61.55 16.07
N GLY A 336 -65.78 62.09 15.87
CA GLY A 336 -65.58 63.53 15.61
C GLY A 336 -66.32 63.98 14.36
N ARG A 337 -66.30 63.18 13.28
CA ARG A 337 -67.02 63.46 12.04
C ARG A 337 -68.53 63.51 12.28
N GLU A 338 -69.08 62.57 13.04
CA GLU A 338 -70.50 62.57 13.42
C GLU A 338 -70.89 63.85 14.20
N GLN A 339 -70.06 64.30 15.15
CA GLN A 339 -70.29 65.54 15.87
C GLN A 339 -70.24 66.78 14.98
N VAL A 340 -69.30 66.82 14.02
CA VAL A 340 -69.24 67.90 13.02
C VAL A 340 -70.46 67.87 12.11
N GLN A 341 -70.92 66.69 11.68
CA GLN A 341 -72.15 66.54 10.88
C GLN A 341 -73.37 67.11 11.63
N GLN A 342 -73.49 66.82 12.93
CA GLN A 342 -74.56 67.37 13.77
C GLN A 342 -74.45 68.89 13.92
N THR A 343 -73.22 69.41 14.01
CA THR A 343 -72.93 70.85 14.06
C THR A 343 -73.32 71.54 12.75
N VAL A 344 -72.99 70.95 11.60
CA VAL A 344 -73.38 71.41 10.26
C VAL A 344 -74.90 71.52 10.17
N SER A 345 -75.65 70.47 10.56
CA SER A 345 -77.11 70.49 10.56
C SER A 345 -77.69 71.57 11.48
N SER A 346 -77.08 71.78 12.65
CA SER A 346 -77.51 72.83 13.60
C SER A 346 -77.27 74.24 13.06
N ILE A 347 -76.16 74.47 12.34
CA ILE A 347 -75.85 75.76 11.72
C ILE A 347 -76.75 76.02 10.51
N GLU A 348 -77.11 74.99 9.74
CA GLU A 348 -78.08 75.11 8.64
C GLU A 348 -79.45 75.56 9.18
N LEU A 349 -79.94 74.92 10.25
CA LEU A 349 -81.16 75.35 10.93
C LEU A 349 -81.07 76.78 11.47
N LEU A 350 -79.94 77.15 12.09
CA LEU A 350 -79.71 78.51 12.57
C LEU A 350 -79.72 79.53 11.42
N ALA A 351 -79.12 79.21 10.27
CA ALA A 351 -79.11 80.08 9.11
C ALA A 351 -80.51 80.30 8.54
N ASP A 352 -81.34 79.25 8.54
CA ASP A 352 -82.75 79.32 8.15
C ASP A 352 -83.54 80.19 9.13
N ASP A 353 -83.38 80.00 10.44
CA ASP A 353 -84.03 80.81 11.49
C ASP A 353 -83.64 82.30 11.39
N VAL A 354 -82.36 82.60 11.16
CA VAL A 354 -81.89 83.98 10.96
C VAL A 354 -82.51 84.60 9.70
N THR A 355 -82.67 83.81 8.62
CA THR A 355 -83.31 84.27 7.38
C THR A 355 -84.80 84.53 7.59
N ALA A 356 -85.50 83.64 8.30
CA ALA A 356 -86.90 83.80 8.65
C ALA A 356 -87.11 85.03 9.54
N ASN A 357 -86.25 85.24 10.55
CA ASN A 357 -86.32 86.42 11.40
C ASN A 357 -86.04 87.72 10.62
N ALA A 358 -85.09 87.71 9.68
CA ALA A 358 -84.79 88.88 8.83
C ALA A 358 -86.03 89.32 8.03
N THR A 359 -86.77 88.38 7.45
CA THR A 359 -88.01 88.68 6.71
C THR A 359 -89.13 89.22 7.60
N GLN A 360 -89.27 88.74 8.84
CA GLN A 360 -90.25 89.29 9.78
C GLN A 360 -89.91 90.72 10.22
N VAL A 361 -88.62 91.01 10.45
CA VAL A 361 -88.16 92.35 10.81
C VAL A 361 -88.29 93.31 9.62
N GLU A 362 -88.07 92.84 8.40
CA GLU A 362 -88.30 93.62 7.18
C GLU A 362 -89.79 93.96 6.97
N ASP A 363 -90.72 93.03 7.23
CA ASP A 363 -92.16 93.29 7.24
C ASP A 363 -92.55 94.32 8.32
N LEU A 364 -91.93 94.23 9.50
CA LEU A 364 -92.10 95.24 10.56
C LEU A 364 -91.60 96.62 10.10
N ALA A 365 -90.44 96.70 9.45
CA ALA A 365 -89.91 97.96 8.90
C ALA A 365 -90.91 98.59 7.91
N GLN A 366 -91.51 97.79 7.04
CA GLN A 366 -92.50 98.26 6.07
C GLN A 366 -93.81 98.74 6.73
N LYS A 367 -94.26 98.06 7.79
CA LYS A 367 -95.41 98.49 8.59
C LYS A 367 -95.13 99.80 9.32
N VAL A 368 -93.94 99.95 9.91
CA VAL A 368 -93.49 101.17 10.58
C VAL A 368 -93.43 102.33 9.58
N TYR A 369 -92.91 102.12 8.37
CA TYR A 369 -92.93 103.12 7.29
C TYR A 369 -94.36 103.54 6.91
N SER A 370 -95.28 102.58 6.84
CA SER A 370 -96.70 102.86 6.56
C SER A 370 -97.35 103.71 7.66
N ILE A 371 -97.00 103.46 8.93
CA ILE A 371 -97.46 104.25 10.08
C ILE A 371 -96.91 105.68 10.00
N SER A 372 -95.63 105.88 9.67
CA SER A 372 -95.04 107.21 9.47
C SER A 372 -95.83 108.03 8.43
N LYS A 373 -96.21 107.39 7.31
CA LYS A 373 -97.01 108.04 6.26
C LYS A 373 -98.41 108.44 6.75
N VAL A 374 -99.05 107.61 7.57
CA VAL A 374 -100.35 107.94 8.16
C VAL A 374 -100.22 109.10 9.15
N LEU A 375 -99.17 109.13 9.96
CA LEU A 375 -98.90 110.23 10.91
C LEU A 375 -98.67 111.55 10.19
N GLU A 376 -98.01 111.55 9.04
CA GLU A 376 -97.84 112.74 8.20
C GLU A 376 -99.20 113.30 7.72
N VAL A 377 -100.11 112.42 7.31
CA VAL A 377 -101.49 112.81 6.94
C VAL A 377 -102.26 113.35 8.15
N ILE A 378 -102.15 112.72 9.33
CA ILE A 378 -102.81 113.19 10.55
C ILE A 378 -102.26 114.57 10.96
N ARG A 379 -100.94 114.77 10.87
CA ARG A 379 -100.30 116.06 11.14
C ARG A 379 -100.83 117.13 10.18
N SER A 380 -100.93 116.81 8.90
CA SER A 380 -101.51 117.71 7.89
C SER A 380 -102.98 118.05 8.17
N ILE A 381 -103.79 117.06 8.57
CA ILE A 381 -105.20 117.29 8.95
C ILE A 381 -105.29 118.14 10.23
N ALA A 382 -104.46 117.88 11.24
CA ALA A 382 -104.43 118.66 12.47
C ALA A 382 -104.05 120.12 12.18
N GLU A 383 -103.08 120.35 11.29
CA GLU A 383 -102.67 121.69 10.86
C GLU A 383 -103.77 122.41 10.06
N GLN A 384 -104.44 121.70 9.14
CA GLN A 384 -105.61 122.21 8.44
C GLN A 384 -106.77 122.53 9.41
N THR A 385 -107.00 121.67 10.40
CA THR A 385 -108.05 121.84 11.42
C THR A 385 -107.74 123.04 12.32
N ASN A 386 -106.47 123.24 12.67
CA ASN A 386 -106.00 124.41 13.42
C ASN A 386 -106.23 125.72 12.63
N LEU A 387 -105.98 125.70 11.32
CA LEU A 387 -106.26 126.83 10.42
C LEU A 387 -107.76 127.11 10.23
N LEU A 388 -108.58 126.07 10.07
CA LEU A 388 -110.04 126.16 10.01
C LEU A 388 -110.62 126.71 11.31
N ALA A 389 -110.14 126.22 12.46
CA ALA A 389 -110.54 126.69 13.78
C ALA A 389 -110.14 128.15 14.02
N LEU A 390 -108.95 128.56 13.57
CA LEU A 390 -108.52 129.96 13.63
C LEU A 390 -109.44 130.86 12.80
N ASN A 391 -109.79 130.46 11.57
CA ASN A 391 -110.73 131.22 10.73
C ASN A 391 -112.12 131.30 11.37
N ALA A 392 -112.60 130.22 12.01
CA ALA A 392 -113.86 130.21 12.73
C ALA A 392 -113.83 131.11 13.98
N ALA A 393 -112.73 131.12 14.73
CA ALA A 393 -112.54 131.99 15.89
C ALA A 393 -112.53 133.48 15.50
N ILE A 394 -111.87 133.81 14.37
CA ILE A 394 -111.87 135.16 13.80
C ILE A 394 -113.29 135.60 13.43
N GLU A 395 -114.06 134.75 12.74
CA GLU A 395 -115.42 135.11 12.30
C GLU A 395 -116.43 135.15 13.48
N ALA A 396 -116.23 134.31 14.50
CA ALA A 396 -116.99 134.36 15.75
C ALA A 396 -116.73 135.64 16.55
N ALA A 397 -115.48 136.14 16.59
CA ALA A 397 -115.16 137.44 17.18
C ALA A 397 -115.81 138.60 16.40
N ARG A 398 -116.00 138.44 15.09
CA ARG A 398 -116.65 139.40 14.19
C ARG A 398 -118.16 139.51 14.40
N ALA A 399 -118.81 138.42 14.81
CA ALA A 399 -120.24 138.37 15.11
C ALA A 399 -120.64 138.96 16.48
N GLY A 400 -119.66 139.46 17.26
CA GLY A 400 -119.91 140.12 18.55
C GLY A 400 -120.63 139.22 19.57
N ASP A 401 -121.58 139.76 20.32
CA ASP A 401 -122.26 139.05 21.42
C ASP A 401 -123.02 137.78 20.97
N ALA A 402 -123.44 137.68 19.70
CA ALA A 402 -124.09 136.47 19.16
C ALA A 402 -123.10 135.32 18.87
N GLY A 403 -121.81 135.62 18.67
CA GLY A 403 -120.77 134.66 18.31
C GLY A 403 -120.03 134.03 19.49
N ARG A 404 -120.31 134.47 20.73
CA ARG A 404 -119.54 134.09 21.92
C ARG A 404 -119.48 132.59 22.19
N GLY A 405 -120.57 131.87 21.94
CA GLY A 405 -120.62 130.40 22.04
C GLY A 405 -119.78 129.71 20.96
N PHE A 406 -119.77 130.25 19.73
CA PHE A 406 -118.96 129.72 18.63
C PHE A 406 -117.47 129.99 18.82
N ALA A 407 -117.09 131.14 19.38
CA ALA A 407 -115.70 131.47 19.68
C ALA A 407 -115.07 130.46 20.67
N VAL A 408 -115.81 130.09 21.72
CA VAL A 408 -115.36 129.08 22.70
C VAL A 408 -115.16 127.72 22.04
N VAL A 409 -116.08 127.30 21.16
CA VAL A 409 -115.93 126.03 20.42
C VAL A 409 -114.75 126.08 19.46
N ALA A 410 -114.54 127.20 18.76
CA ALA A 410 -113.42 127.36 17.83
C ALA A 410 -112.06 127.33 18.56
N ASP A 411 -111.93 127.98 19.72
CA ASP A 411 -110.73 127.92 20.55
C ASP A 411 -110.49 126.51 21.12
N GLU A 412 -111.55 125.77 21.49
CA GLU A 412 -111.43 124.39 21.94
C GLU A 412 -110.98 123.45 20.80
N VAL A 413 -111.52 123.63 19.58
CA VAL A 413 -111.07 122.88 18.39
C VAL A 413 -109.62 123.23 18.04
N ARG A 414 -109.21 124.49 18.19
CA ARG A 414 -107.83 124.93 17.97
C ARG A 414 -106.87 124.31 19.00
N ALA A 415 -107.25 124.30 20.28
CA ALA A 415 -106.49 123.64 21.34
C ALA A 415 -106.38 122.12 21.10
N LEU A 416 -107.46 121.48 20.63
CA LEU A 416 -107.46 120.07 20.27
C LEU A 416 -106.58 119.77 19.06
N ALA A 417 -106.61 120.62 18.03
CA ALA A 417 -105.76 120.50 16.86
C ALA A 417 -104.26 120.66 17.23
N HIS A 418 -103.92 121.64 18.08
CA HIS A 418 -102.56 121.80 18.61
C HIS A 418 -102.11 120.59 19.43
N ARG A 419 -102.95 120.06 20.34
CA ARG A 419 -102.65 118.83 21.08
C ARG A 419 -102.47 117.62 20.17
N THR A 420 -103.25 117.54 19.09
CA THR A 420 -103.13 116.47 18.08
C THR A 420 -101.80 116.58 17.35
N GLN A 421 -101.38 117.79 16.95
CA GLN A 421 -100.12 118.06 16.28
C GLN A 421 -98.90 117.75 17.17
N GLN A 422 -98.96 118.13 18.45
CA GLN A 422 -97.92 117.79 19.42
C GLN A 422 -97.84 116.27 19.63
N SER A 423 -98.98 115.60 19.80
CA SER A 423 -99.02 114.14 20.00
C SER A 423 -98.54 113.38 18.77
N THR A 424 -98.86 113.82 17.54
CA THR A 424 -98.31 113.20 16.33
C THR A 424 -96.82 113.41 16.20
N GLN A 425 -96.27 114.54 16.64
CA GLN A 425 -94.83 114.78 16.65
C GLN A 425 -94.09 113.89 17.66
N GLU A 426 -94.67 113.66 18.84
CA GLU A 426 -94.14 112.70 19.83
C GLU A 426 -94.18 111.27 19.30
N ILE A 427 -95.26 110.86 18.62
CA ILE A 427 -95.34 109.54 17.96
C ILE A 427 -94.37 109.44 16.78
N GLU A 428 -94.19 110.49 15.98
CA GLU A 428 -93.23 110.54 14.88
C GLU A 428 -91.79 110.31 15.38
N GLN A 429 -91.42 110.89 16.53
CA GLN A 429 -90.13 110.62 17.18
C GLN A 429 -90.00 109.17 17.65
N MET A 430 -91.04 108.60 18.29
CA MET A 430 -91.03 107.19 18.72
C MET A 430 -90.93 106.23 17.53
N ILE A 431 -91.68 106.50 16.46
CA ILE A 431 -91.66 105.72 15.22
C ILE A 431 -90.31 105.84 14.50
N GLY A 432 -89.69 107.03 14.50
CA GLY A 432 -88.32 107.22 14.01
C GLY A 432 -87.30 106.37 14.78
N GLY A 433 -87.43 106.28 16.11
CA GLY A 433 -86.61 105.39 16.95
C GLY A 433 -86.84 103.91 16.65
N ILE A 434 -88.10 103.50 16.44
CA ILE A 434 -88.44 102.11 16.04
C ILE A 434 -87.88 101.80 14.65
N GLN A 435 -87.99 102.72 13.70
CA GLN A 435 -87.45 102.56 12.35
C GLN A 435 -85.94 102.36 12.39
N GLN A 436 -85.22 103.23 13.09
CA GLN A 436 -83.76 103.10 13.27
C GLN A 436 -83.37 101.79 13.97
N GLY A 437 -84.13 101.37 14.98
CA GLY A 437 -83.93 100.09 15.65
C GLY A 437 -84.17 98.89 14.75
N THR A 438 -85.18 98.97 13.87
CA THR A 438 -85.52 97.93 12.90
C THR A 438 -84.46 97.81 11.81
N ASP A 439 -83.98 98.94 11.26
CA ASP A 439 -82.87 98.95 10.29
C ASP A 439 -81.59 98.36 10.87
N SER A 440 -81.28 98.69 12.13
CA SER A 440 -80.14 98.13 12.86
C SER A 440 -80.28 96.61 13.09
N ALA A 441 -81.50 96.14 13.35
CA ALA A 441 -81.80 94.72 13.50
C ALA A 441 -81.65 93.96 12.17
N VAL A 442 -82.14 94.51 11.05
CA VAL A 442 -81.95 93.93 9.71
C VAL A 442 -80.45 93.82 9.37
N SER A 443 -79.68 94.89 9.60
CA SER A 443 -78.23 94.87 9.36
C SER A 443 -77.51 93.81 10.21
N SER A 444 -77.88 93.69 11.49
CA SER A 444 -77.33 92.67 12.40
C SER A 444 -77.69 91.25 11.98
N MET A 445 -78.91 91.03 11.46
CA MET A 445 -79.35 89.74 10.94
C MET A 445 -78.62 89.36 9.65
N GLN A 446 -78.41 90.31 8.73
CA GLN A 446 -77.59 90.10 7.53
C GLN A 446 -76.15 89.71 7.90
N GLN A 447 -75.54 90.41 8.85
CA GLN A 447 -74.19 90.07 9.34
C GLN A 447 -74.15 88.69 10.00
N SER A 448 -75.18 88.34 10.78
CA SER A 448 -75.31 87.03 11.41
C SER A 448 -75.46 85.90 10.38
N ASN A 449 -76.20 86.14 9.29
CA ASN A 449 -76.33 85.19 8.18
C ASN A 449 -74.98 84.92 7.49
N VAL A 450 -74.21 85.98 7.21
CA VAL A 450 -72.85 85.85 6.64
C VAL A 450 -71.93 85.05 7.57
N ARG A 451 -71.97 85.31 8.89
CA ARG A 451 -71.19 84.55 9.88
C ARG A 451 -71.64 83.09 9.96
N ALA A 452 -72.94 82.81 9.92
CA ALA A 452 -73.46 81.45 9.93
C ALA A 452 -72.99 80.66 8.70
N ARG A 453 -73.04 81.24 7.50
CA ARG A 453 -72.52 80.62 6.27
C ARG A 453 -71.02 80.36 6.32
N SER A 454 -70.23 81.31 6.81
CA SER A 454 -68.79 81.11 6.99
C SER A 454 -68.48 80.00 8.00
N THR A 455 -69.24 79.92 9.09
CA THR A 455 -69.10 78.85 10.10
C THR A 455 -69.50 77.50 9.51
N LEU A 456 -70.52 77.46 8.64
CA LEU A 456 -70.95 76.26 7.92
C LEU A 456 -69.85 75.74 6.98
N GLU A 457 -69.20 76.61 6.21
CA GLU A 457 -68.07 76.22 5.36
C GLU A 457 -66.90 75.66 6.17
N LEU A 458 -66.56 76.31 7.28
CA LEU A 458 -65.49 75.84 8.17
C LEU A 458 -65.82 74.48 8.79
N ALA A 459 -67.07 74.27 9.20
CA ALA A 459 -67.53 72.98 9.72
C ALA A 459 -67.48 71.88 8.64
N LYS A 460 -67.89 72.17 7.40
CA LYS A 460 -67.78 71.23 6.27
C LYS A 460 -66.31 70.87 5.99
N ALA A 461 -65.41 71.86 5.98
CA ALA A 461 -63.97 71.63 5.81
C ALA A 461 -63.39 70.76 6.93
N ALA A 462 -63.79 70.99 8.18
CA ALA A 462 -63.38 70.14 9.31
C ALA A 462 -63.89 68.69 9.16
N GLY A 463 -65.10 68.50 8.63
CA GLY A 463 -65.65 67.17 8.33
C GLY A 463 -64.83 66.40 7.31
N VAL A 464 -64.42 67.06 6.21
CA VAL A 464 -63.54 66.47 5.19
C VAL A 464 -62.17 66.10 5.78
N ALA A 465 -61.57 66.98 6.59
CA ALA A 465 -60.29 66.69 7.23
C ALA A 465 -60.36 65.46 8.15
N LEU A 466 -61.46 65.28 8.89
CA LEU A 466 -61.67 64.09 9.73
C LEU A 466 -61.85 62.80 8.91
N GLU A 467 -62.45 62.89 7.72
CA GLU A 467 -62.56 61.77 6.79
C GLU A 467 -61.20 61.35 6.21
N GLU A 468 -60.35 62.32 5.84
CA GLU A 468 -58.97 62.05 5.41
C GLU A 468 -58.14 61.41 6.53
N ILE A 469 -58.30 61.87 7.78
CA ILE A 469 -57.64 61.31 8.96
C ILE A 469 -58.07 59.85 9.19
N ALA A 470 -59.37 59.55 9.12
CA ALA A 470 -59.89 58.18 9.27
C ALA A 470 -59.33 57.24 8.18
N SER A 471 -59.31 57.70 6.92
CA SER A 471 -58.70 56.96 5.81
C SER A 471 -57.21 56.68 6.04
N ALA A 472 -56.46 57.67 6.55
CA ALA A 472 -55.05 57.50 6.89
C ALA A 472 -54.85 56.46 8.01
N PHE A 473 -55.68 56.46 9.06
CA PHE A 473 -55.60 55.44 10.12
C PHE A 473 -55.92 54.04 9.62
N THR A 474 -56.89 53.90 8.72
CA THR A 474 -57.20 52.62 8.06
C THR A 474 -55.97 52.08 7.31
N LEU A 475 -55.29 52.94 6.53
CA LEU A 475 -54.08 52.58 5.81
C LEU A 475 -52.92 52.20 6.75
N ILE A 476 -52.72 52.95 7.85
CA ILE A 476 -51.70 52.62 8.86
C ILE A 476 -51.98 51.25 9.48
N ASN A 477 -53.25 50.96 9.81
CA ASN A 477 -53.66 49.68 10.35
C ASN A 477 -53.35 48.52 9.39
N GLU A 478 -53.67 48.66 8.10
CA GLU A 478 -53.32 47.66 7.08
C GLU A 478 -51.81 47.44 6.97
N ARG A 479 -51.01 48.52 6.98
CA ARG A 479 -49.55 48.43 6.91
C ARG A 479 -48.96 47.73 8.13
N ASN A 480 -49.48 48.00 9.32
CA ASN A 480 -49.03 47.34 10.54
C ASN A 480 -49.31 45.84 10.55
N LEU A 481 -50.42 45.38 9.96
CA LEU A 481 -50.68 43.94 9.81
C LEU A 481 -49.63 43.27 8.91
N VAL A 482 -49.23 43.93 7.82
CA VAL A 482 -48.16 43.43 6.94
C VAL A 482 -46.80 43.42 7.65
N ILE A 483 -46.49 44.46 8.44
CA ILE A 483 -45.25 44.52 9.25
C ILE A 483 -45.22 43.39 10.28
N ALA A 484 -46.34 43.14 10.99
CA ALA A 484 -46.44 42.05 11.95
C ALA A 484 -46.21 40.68 11.27
N SER A 485 -46.88 40.41 10.15
CA SER A 485 -46.69 39.16 9.39
C SER A 485 -45.26 39.00 8.87
N ALA A 486 -44.65 40.06 8.33
CA ALA A 486 -43.26 40.02 7.86
C ALA A 486 -42.27 39.79 9.01
N SER A 487 -42.56 40.34 10.19
CA SER A 487 -41.74 40.13 11.40
C SER A 487 -41.85 38.69 11.90
N GLU A 488 -43.04 38.07 11.88
CA GLU A 488 -43.20 36.65 12.20
C GLU A 488 -42.39 35.74 11.26
N GLU A 489 -42.39 36.04 9.95
CA GLU A 489 -41.60 35.32 8.96
C GLU A 489 -40.09 35.51 9.21
N GLN A 490 -39.64 36.73 9.50
CA GLN A 490 -38.25 37.00 9.88
C GLN A 490 -37.83 36.27 11.16
N ALA A 491 -38.71 36.16 12.16
CA ALA A 491 -38.44 35.40 13.38
C ALA A 491 -38.32 33.90 13.10
N ALA A 492 -39.13 33.36 12.18
CA ALA A 492 -39.00 31.97 11.74
C ALA A 492 -37.65 31.72 11.04
N VAL A 493 -37.23 32.60 10.13
CA VAL A 493 -35.93 32.52 9.45
C VAL A 493 -34.77 32.65 10.45
N ALA A 494 -34.86 33.56 11.42
CA ALA A 494 -33.83 33.70 12.45
C ALA A 494 -33.63 32.41 13.26
N ARG A 495 -34.72 31.74 13.65
CA ARG A 495 -34.66 30.43 14.33
C ARG A 495 -34.06 29.32 13.47
N GLU A 496 -34.30 29.35 12.16
CA GLU A 496 -33.68 28.42 11.22
C GLU A 496 -32.17 28.67 11.10
N VAL A 497 -31.75 29.94 11.03
CA VAL A 497 -30.33 30.32 11.03
C VAL A 497 -29.65 29.88 12.33
N ASP A 498 -30.27 30.09 13.49
CA ASP A 498 -29.74 29.63 14.79
C ASP A 498 -29.52 28.11 14.80
N ARG A 499 -30.50 27.33 14.31
CA ARG A 499 -30.36 25.88 14.17
C ARG A 499 -29.23 25.49 13.22
N ASN A 500 -29.06 26.21 12.10
CA ASN A 500 -27.96 25.98 11.18
C ASN A 500 -26.60 26.29 11.81
N LEU A 501 -26.49 27.34 12.62
CA LEU A 501 -25.27 27.65 13.37
C LEU A 501 -24.92 26.55 14.37
N MET A 502 -25.90 25.95 15.06
CA MET A 502 -25.65 24.77 15.91
C MET A 502 -25.10 23.59 15.11
N ASN A 503 -25.67 23.29 13.95
CA ASN A 503 -25.17 22.21 13.08
C ASN A 503 -23.73 22.48 12.61
N ILE A 504 -23.41 23.73 12.24
CA ILE A 504 -22.05 24.11 11.83
C ILE A 504 -21.07 23.97 12.99
N ARG A 505 -21.48 24.36 14.21
CA ARG A 505 -20.67 24.18 15.43
C ARG A 505 -20.35 22.71 15.69
N ASP A 506 -21.35 21.85 15.62
CA ASP A 506 -21.16 20.41 15.82
C ASP A 506 -20.22 19.81 14.77
N LEU A 507 -20.37 20.22 13.51
CA LEU A 507 -19.48 19.83 12.42
C LEU A 507 -18.05 20.34 12.64
N ALA A 508 -17.87 21.57 13.15
CA ALA A 508 -16.56 22.12 13.49
C ALA A 508 -15.90 21.32 14.62
N MET A 509 -16.65 20.91 15.65
CA MET A 509 -16.12 20.03 16.71
C MET A 509 -15.71 18.66 16.16
N GLN A 510 -16.52 18.06 15.29
CA GLN A 510 -16.17 16.80 14.64
C GLN A 510 -14.91 16.92 13.77
N THR A 511 -14.80 18.02 13.03
CA THR A 511 -13.62 18.30 12.19
C THR A 511 -12.38 18.51 13.05
N SER A 512 -12.50 19.15 14.21
CA SER A 512 -11.41 19.33 15.18
C SER A 512 -10.93 17.98 15.74
N ALA A 513 -11.85 17.08 16.07
CA ALA A 513 -11.49 15.73 16.48
C ALA A 513 -10.75 14.97 15.36
N GLY A 514 -11.21 15.08 14.11
CA GLY A 514 -10.55 14.49 12.94
C GLY A 514 -9.16 15.08 12.66
N ALA A 515 -8.98 16.39 12.84
CA ALA A 515 -7.67 17.04 12.77
C ALA A 515 -6.71 16.48 13.83
N ASN A 516 -7.14 16.38 15.10
CA ASN A 516 -6.31 15.78 16.14
C ASN A 516 -5.89 14.32 15.83
N GLN A 517 -6.80 13.52 15.28
CA GLN A 517 -6.48 12.15 14.83
C GLN A 517 -5.48 12.14 13.67
N THR A 518 -5.62 13.07 12.72
CA THR A 518 -4.70 13.21 11.58
C THR A 518 -3.31 13.62 12.04
N SER A 519 -3.21 14.57 12.98
CA SER A 519 -1.96 14.99 13.59
C SER A 519 -1.23 13.82 14.28
N ALA A 520 -1.96 13.05 15.10
CA ALA A 520 -1.41 11.86 15.74
C ALA A 520 -0.92 10.80 14.72
N ALA A 521 -1.69 10.56 13.65
CA ALA A 521 -1.31 9.63 12.60
C ALA A 521 -0.07 10.11 11.81
N SER A 522 0.01 11.40 11.49
CA SER A 522 1.19 12.01 10.86
C SER A 522 2.44 11.86 11.72
N GLN A 523 2.32 12.03 13.03
CA GLN A 523 3.45 11.89 13.94
C GLN A 523 3.93 10.43 14.04
N GLU A 524 3.00 9.46 14.02
CA GLU A 524 3.34 8.03 13.91
C GLU A 524 3.97 7.67 12.56
N LEU A 525 3.50 8.23 11.44
CA LEU A 525 4.11 8.03 10.12
C LEU A 525 5.52 8.59 10.05
N SER A 526 5.76 9.77 10.63
CA SER A 526 7.10 10.36 10.74
C SER A 526 8.03 9.45 11.56
N ARG A 527 7.55 8.93 12.70
CA ARG A 527 8.31 7.96 13.50
C ARG A 527 8.62 6.69 12.72
N LEU A 528 7.63 6.11 12.02
CA LEU A 528 7.81 4.89 11.23
C LEU A 528 8.80 5.10 10.08
N ALA A 529 8.78 6.28 9.45
CA ALA A 529 9.74 6.66 8.42
C ALA A 529 11.17 6.75 8.97
N VAL A 530 11.35 7.33 10.15
CA VAL A 530 12.65 7.36 10.85
C VAL A 530 13.11 5.95 11.23
N ASP A 531 12.21 5.10 11.73
CA ASP A 531 12.52 3.70 12.09
C ASP A 531 12.90 2.87 10.87
N LEU A 532 12.23 3.05 9.73
CA LEU A 532 12.60 2.43 8.45
C LEU A 532 13.98 2.89 8.00
N ASN A 533 14.27 4.20 8.08
CA ASN A 533 15.57 4.74 7.74
C ASN A 533 16.68 4.16 8.63
N ASN A 534 16.44 4.05 9.94
CA ASN A 534 17.35 3.41 10.90
C ASN A 534 17.55 1.91 10.61
N MET A 535 16.51 1.19 10.18
CA MET A 535 16.62 -0.22 9.82
C MET A 535 17.48 -0.40 8.57
N VAL A 536 17.28 0.47 7.58
CA VAL A 536 18.01 0.47 6.32
C VAL A 536 19.46 0.92 6.52
N ALA A 537 19.72 1.84 7.44
CA ALA A 537 21.06 2.30 7.80
C ALA A 537 21.96 1.21 8.42
N LYS A 538 21.39 0.05 8.82
CA LYS A 538 22.19 -1.13 9.21
C LYS A 538 22.93 -1.75 8.03
N PHE A 539 22.44 -1.52 6.80
CA PHE A 539 23.09 -1.96 5.58
C PHE A 539 24.06 -0.88 5.10
N SER A 540 25.31 -1.26 4.81
CA SER A 540 26.30 -0.38 4.20
C SER A 540 26.16 -0.46 2.68
N VAL A 541 25.78 0.64 2.02
CA VAL A 541 25.45 0.68 0.58
C VAL A 541 26.32 1.67 -0.18
#